data_AF-A0A3D2GN46-F1
#
_entry.id   AF-A0A3D2GN46-F1
#
_cell.length_a   1.000
_cell.length_b   1.000
_cell.length_c   1.000
_cell.angle_alpha   90.00
_cell.angle_beta   90.00
_cell.angle_gamma   90.00
#
_symmetry.space_group_name_H-M   'P 1'
#
loop_
_entity.id
_entity.type
_entity.pdbx_description
1 polymer ?
#
loop_
_entity_poly.entity_id
_entity_poly.type
_entity_poly.pdbx_seq_one_letter_code
_entity_poly.pdbx_strand_id
1 'polypeptide(L)' 'LKARGVIKRTTIEMDTDALGYGLCSFIHVDTSTPPEGGWNKEEIADVLRGEPAVEEAHAIAGSTCMILKVRVRNA' A
#
# COMPACT_ATOMS: atom_id res chain seq x y z
N LEU A 1 21.67 -17.37 1.17
CA LEU A 1 20.27 -16.95 1.34
C LEU A 1 19.86 -15.85 0.35
N LYS A 2 20.60 -14.73 0.23
CA LYS A 2 20.38 -13.72 -0.82
C LYS A 2 20.45 -14.30 -2.24
N ALA A 3 21.54 -15.00 -2.58
CA ALA A 3 21.70 -15.65 -3.90
C ALA A 3 20.62 -16.71 -4.23
N ARG A 4 19.96 -17.26 -3.20
CA ARG A 4 18.83 -18.20 -3.33
C ARG A 4 17.47 -17.50 -3.42
N GLY A 5 17.44 -16.17 -3.44
CA GLY A 5 16.22 -15.36 -3.52
C GLY A 5 15.34 -15.35 -2.26
N VAL A 6 15.81 -15.92 -1.15
CA VAL A 6 15.07 -15.98 0.13
C VAL A 6 15.07 -14.61 0.82
N ILE A 7 16.24 -13.96 0.89
CA ILE A 7 16.34 -12.59 1.40
C ILE A 7 16.06 -11.65 0.22
N LYS A 8 14.88 -11.03 0.21
CA LYS A 8 14.45 -10.10 -0.84
C LYS A 8 15.08 -8.70 -0.70
N ARG A 9 15.28 -8.23 0.53
CA ARG A 9 15.79 -6.88 0.81
C ARG A 9 16.57 -6.85 2.13
N THR A 10 17.56 -5.95 2.22
CA THR A 10 18.13 -5.48 3.48
C THR A 10 17.76 -4.01 3.60
N THR A 11 17.16 -3.61 4.71
CA THR A 11 16.68 -2.23 4.93
C THR A 11 16.93 -1.82 6.38
N ILE A 12 16.65 -0.57 6.70
CA ILE A 12 16.79 0.01 8.04
C ILE A 12 15.40 0.35 8.59
N GLU A 13 15.27 0.41 9.90
CA GLU A 13 14.11 0.99 10.56
C GLU A 13 14.32 2.50 10.70
N MET A 14 13.29 3.28 10.40
CA MET A 14 13.31 4.74 10.52
C MET A 14 12.34 5.17 11.60
N ASP A 15 12.75 6.12 12.43
CA ASP A 15 11.84 6.81 13.35
C ASP A 15 10.92 7.74 12.53
N THR A 16 9.70 7.29 12.31
CA THR A 16 8.72 8.02 11.49
C THR A 16 8.24 9.31 12.16
N ASP A 17 8.22 9.35 13.48
CA ASP A 17 7.77 10.53 14.23
C ASP A 17 8.82 11.63 14.16
N ALA A 18 10.11 11.28 14.31
CA ALA A 18 11.22 12.23 14.12
C ALA A 18 11.28 12.81 12.70
N LEU A 19 10.80 12.06 11.70
CA LEU A 19 10.70 12.52 10.31
C LEU A 19 9.42 13.33 10.01
N GLY A 20 8.51 13.45 10.99
CA GLY A 20 7.24 14.16 10.88
C GLY A 20 6.13 13.38 10.18
N TYR A 21 6.25 12.05 10.07
CA TYR A 21 5.28 11.11 9.48
C TYR A 21 4.53 10.30 10.54
N GLY A 22 3.93 11.00 11.51
CA GLY A 22 3.31 10.40 12.68
C GLY A 22 1.92 9.80 12.45
N LEU A 23 1.28 10.06 11.31
CA LEU A 23 -0.03 9.50 11.00
C LEU A 23 0.09 8.26 10.10
N CYS A 24 -0.19 7.09 10.67
CA CYS A 24 -0.30 5.82 9.95
C CYS A 24 -1.76 5.34 9.98
N SER A 25 -2.36 5.21 8.79
CA SER A 25 -3.76 4.84 8.60
C SER A 25 -3.88 3.54 7.81
N PHE A 26 -4.86 2.72 8.19
CA PHE A 26 -5.26 1.54 7.43
C PHE A 26 -6.57 1.86 6.70
N ILE A 27 -6.51 1.89 5.37
CA ILE A 27 -7.64 2.31 4.53
C ILE A 27 -8.22 1.06 3.87
N HIS A 28 -9.52 0.86 4.06
CA HIS A 28 -10.29 -0.17 3.35
C HIS A 28 -10.80 0.42 2.04
N VAL A 29 -10.49 -0.23 0.93
CA VAL A 29 -10.97 0.16 -0.40
C VAL A 29 -12.03 -0.82 -0.83
N ASP A 30 -13.26 -0.31 -0.92
CA ASP A 30 -14.41 -1.02 -1.46
C ASP A 30 -14.63 -0.59 -2.92
N THR A 31 -14.75 -1.57 -3.81
CA THR A 31 -14.91 -1.35 -5.25
C THR A 31 -16.32 -1.73 -5.74
N SER A 32 -17.29 -1.76 -4.82
CA SER A 32 -18.71 -2.15 -5.03
C SER A 32 -19.41 -1.48 -6.21
N THR A 33 -18.87 -0.39 -6.75
CA THR A 33 -19.31 0.18 -8.04
C THR A 33 -18.14 0.27 -9.02
N PRO A 34 -17.92 -0.74 -9.88
CA PRO A 34 -16.92 -0.66 -10.93
C PRO A 34 -17.29 0.36 -12.02
N PRO A 35 -16.30 1.05 -12.63
CA PRO A 35 -16.52 1.81 -13.86
C PRO A 35 -16.95 0.88 -15.01
N GLU A 36 -17.53 1.45 -16.08
CA GLU A 36 -17.83 0.69 -17.30
C GLU A 36 -16.52 0.04 -17.83
N GLY A 37 -16.49 -1.30 -17.87
CA GLY A 37 -15.28 -2.07 -18.20
C GLY A 37 -14.61 -2.77 -17.01
N GLY A 38 -15.07 -2.52 -15.77
CA GLY A 38 -14.49 -3.13 -14.58
C GLY A 38 -13.24 -2.40 -14.09
N TRP A 39 -12.74 -2.80 -12.92
CA TRP A 39 -11.46 -2.32 -12.42
C TRP A 39 -10.32 -3.12 -13.04
N ASN A 40 -9.42 -2.43 -13.74
CA ASN A 40 -8.17 -3.02 -14.19
C ASN A 40 -7.21 -3.11 -12.99
N LYS A 41 -6.83 -4.33 -12.60
CA LYS A 41 -5.97 -4.59 -11.43
C LYS A 41 -4.56 -4.03 -11.64
N GLU A 42 -4.05 -4.11 -12.86
CA GLU A 42 -2.74 -3.60 -13.24
C GLU A 42 -2.69 -2.07 -13.12
N GLU A 43 -3.72 -1.36 -13.59
CA GLU A 43 -3.82 0.10 -13.47
C GLU A 43 -3.87 0.57 -12.01
N ILE A 44 -4.70 -0.08 -11.18
CA ILE A 44 -4.75 0.22 -9.74
C ILE A 44 -3.39 -0.02 -9.10
N ALA A 45 -2.75 -1.14 -9.44
CA ALA A 45 -1.46 -1.48 -8.87
C ALA A 45 -0.38 -0.47 -9.30
N ASP A 46 -0.44 0.05 -10.52
CA ASP A 46 0.46 1.10 -11.01
C ASP A 46 0.24 2.44 -10.28
N VAL A 47 -1.01 2.84 -10.08
CA VAL A 47 -1.34 4.04 -9.30
C VAL A 47 -0.83 3.91 -7.86
N LEU A 48 -1.09 2.78 -7.20
CA LEU A 48 -0.66 2.54 -5.82
C LEU A 48 0.87 2.46 -5.70
N ARG A 49 1.56 1.86 -6.68
CA ARG A 49 3.04 1.87 -6.74
C ARG A 49 3.62 3.27 -6.92
N GLY A 50 2.87 4.17 -7.57
CA GLY A 50 3.28 5.54 -7.82
C GLY A 50 3.08 6.50 -6.64
N GLU A 51 2.30 6.12 -5.62
CA GLU A 51 1.99 6.97 -4.47
C GLU A 51 2.94 6.71 -3.28
N PRO A 52 3.87 7.63 -2.96
CA PRO A 52 4.86 7.41 -1.90
C PRO A 52 4.26 7.28 -0.49
N ALA A 53 3.05 7.81 -0.27
CA ALA A 53 2.37 7.67 1.01
C ALA A 53 1.86 6.24 1.27
N VAL A 54 1.70 5.41 0.22
CA VAL A 54 1.27 4.01 0.35
C VAL A 54 2.49 3.14 0.65
N GLU A 55 2.62 2.71 1.90
CA GLU A 55 3.70 1.80 2.31
C GLU A 55 3.44 0.35 1.86
N GLU A 56 2.17 -0.07 1.91
CA GLU A 56 1.75 -1.43 1.57
C GLU A 56 0.33 -1.44 0.98
N ALA A 57 0.08 -2.35 0.05
CA ALA A 57 -1.24 -2.58 -0.53
C ALA A 57 -1.48 -4.09 -0.66
N HIS A 58 -2.60 -4.55 -0.10
CA HIS A 58 -2.93 -5.97 -0.02
C HIS A 58 -4.34 -6.22 -0.56
N ALA A 59 -4.46 -7.11 -1.54
CA ALA A 59 -5.76 -7.63 -1.94
C ALA A 59 -6.28 -8.61 -0.87
N ILE A 60 -7.55 -8.47 -0.49
CA ILE A 60 -8.17 -9.31 0.54
C ILE A 60 -9.41 -10.01 0.00
N ALA A 61 -9.78 -11.14 0.61
CA ALA A 61 -11.02 -11.84 0.29
C ALA A 61 -12.21 -11.14 0.97
N GLY A 62 -13.34 -11.06 0.27
CA GLY A 62 -14.57 -10.43 0.78
C GLY A 62 -15.08 -9.32 -0.13
N SER A 63 -15.98 -8.48 0.39
CA SER A 63 -16.55 -7.32 -0.32
C SER A 63 -15.57 -6.15 -0.44
N THR A 64 -14.72 -5.97 0.58
CA THR A 64 -13.57 -5.07 0.50
C THR A 64 -12.52 -5.73 -0.39
N CYS A 65 -12.06 -5.02 -1.41
CA CYS A 65 -11.13 -5.58 -2.37
C CYS A 65 -9.66 -5.37 -1.97
N MET A 66 -9.36 -4.32 -1.19
CA MET A 66 -7.98 -4.05 -0.75
C MET A 66 -7.92 -3.37 0.63
N ILE A 67 -6.81 -3.61 1.33
CA ILE A 67 -6.37 -2.82 2.49
C ILE A 67 -5.06 -2.12 2.12
N LEU A 68 -5.00 -0.81 2.36
CA LEU A 68 -3.82 0.01 2.18
C LEU A 68 -3.26 0.42 3.54
N LYS A 69 -1.94 0.36 3.68
CA LYS A 69 -1.20 0.99 4.78
C LYS A 69 -0.63 2.31 4.26
N VAL A 70 -1.14 3.41 4.78
CA VAL A 70 -0.80 4.76 4.31
C VAL A 70 -0.15 5.55 5.44
N ARG A 71 0.96 6.21 5.15
CA ARG A 71 1.66 7.08 6.10
C ARG A 71 1.82 8.47 5.50
N VAL A 72 1.38 9.48 6.25
CA VAL A 72 1.45 10.88 5.86
C VAL A 72 2.04 11.73 6.97
N ARG A 73 2.36 12.98 6.63
CA ARG A 73 2.77 13.96 7.64
C ARG A 73 1.59 14.31 8.55
N ASN A 74 1.90 14.68 9.78
CA ASN A 74 0.91 15.27 10.66
C ASN A 74 0.38 16.58 10.05
N ALA A 75 -0.91 16.85 10.23
CA ALA A 75 -1.55 18.10 9.80
C ALA A 75 -1.10 19.29 10.66
#